data_AF-A0A3P6L8I0-F1
#
_entry.id   AF-A0A3P6L8I0-F1
#
_cell.length_a   1.000
_cell.length_b   1.000
_cell.length_c   1.000
_cell.angle_alpha   90.00
_cell.angle_beta   90.00
_cell.angle_gamma   90.00
#
_symmetry.space_group_name_H-M   'P 1'
#
loop_
_entity.id
_entity.type
_entity.pdbx_description
1 polymer ?
#
loop_
_entity_poly.entity_id
_entity_poly.type
_entity_poly.pdbx_seq_one_letter_code
_entity_poly.pdbx_strand_id
1 'polypeptide(L)' 'MLQFILRRLGLVIPTFIGITLLTFAFVHMIPGDPVMIMAGERGISPERHAQLLAELGLDKPMWQQYLHYI' A
#
# COMPACT_ATOMS: atom_id res chain seq x y z
N MET A 1 -25.39 11.17 24.29
CA MET A 1 -23.92 10.92 24.26
C MET A 1 -23.53 9.79 23.31
N LEU A 2 -24.08 8.58 23.41
CA LEU A 2 -23.70 7.44 22.55
C LEU A 2 -23.92 7.69 21.05
N GLN A 3 -25.09 8.22 20.64
CA GLN A 3 -25.38 8.57 19.25
C GLN A 3 -24.43 9.63 18.67
N PHE A 4 -23.99 10.57 19.51
CA PHE A 4 -23.01 11.59 19.13
C PHE A 4 -21.63 10.98 18.89
N ILE A 5 -21.21 10.03 19.74
CA ILE A 5 -19.96 9.28 19.58
C ILE A 5 -20.00 8.43 18.30
N LEU A 6 -21.08 7.68 18.07
CA LEU A 6 -21.25 6.86 16.87
C LEU A 6 -21.21 7.69 15.59
N ARG A 7 -21.86 8.87 15.59
CA ARG A 7 -21.82 9.79 14.45
C ARG A 7 -20.41 10.34 14.20
N ARG A 8 -19.64 10.64 15.25
CA ARG A 8 -18.24 11.06 15.11
C ARG A 8 -17.36 9.93 14.58
N LEU A 9 -17.49 8.72 15.12
CA LEU A 9 -16.74 7.56 14.65
C LEU A 9 -17.08 7.21 13.19
N GLY A 10 -18.35 7.35 12.81
CA GLY A 10 -18.79 7.19 11.43
C GLY A 10 -18.18 8.19 10.45
N LEU A 11 -17.74 9.36 10.91
CA LEU A 11 -17.00 10.33 10.10
C LEU A 11 -15.49 10.00 10.03
N VAL A 12 -14.94 9.35 11.06
CA VAL A 12 -13.52 8.96 11.07
C VAL A 12 -13.22 7.92 9.99
N ILE A 13 -14.11 6.94 9.80
CA ILE A 13 -13.94 5.87 8.82
C ILE A 13 -13.71 6.40 7.39
N PRO A 14 -14.61 7.21 6.80
CA PRO A 14 -14.41 7.71 5.44
C PRO A 14 -13.21 8.65 5.33
N THR A 15 -12.91 9.44 6.36
CA THR A 15 -11.69 10.28 6.37
C THR A 15 -10.43 9.43 6.38
N PHE A 16 -10.38 8.37 7.20
CA PHE A 16 -9.26 7.45 7.28
C PHE A 16 -9.05 6.71 5.94
N ILE A 17 -10.13 6.18 5.36
CA ILE A 17 -10.07 5.54 4.04
C ILE A 17 -9.61 6.54 2.97
N GLY A 18 -10.13 7.76 2.98
CA GLY A 18 -9.73 8.80 2.03
C GLY A 18 -8.25 9.14 2.11
N ILE A 19 -7.71 9.34 3.32
CA ILE A 19 -6.29 9.65 3.52
C ILE A 19 -5.41 8.46 3.11
N THR A 20 -5.73 7.25 3.59
CA THR A 20 -4.94 6.05 3.26
C THR A 20 -4.95 5.75 1.76
N LEU A 21 -6.10 5.91 1.09
CA LEU A 21 -6.21 5.71 -0.36
C LEU A 21 -5.38 6.74 -1.13
N LEU A 22 -5.43 8.01 -0.72
CA LEU A 22 -4.61 9.06 -1.33
C LEU A 22 -3.11 8.77 -1.14
N THR A 23 -2.68 8.45 0.08
CA THR A 23 -1.28 8.11 0.36
C THR A 23 -0.84 6.88 -0.42
N PHE A 24 -1.65 5.82 -0.46
CA PHE A 24 -1.38 4.62 -1.25
C PHE A 24 -1.21 4.95 -2.73
N ALA A 25 -2.13 5.73 -3.30
CA ALA A 25 -2.06 6.16 -4.70
C ALA A 25 -0.80 6.99 -4.97
N PHE A 26 -0.46 7.95 -4.09
CA PHE A 26 0.75 8.75 -4.24
C PHE A 26 2.02 7.92 -4.27
N VAL A 27 2.13 6.89 -3.41
CA VAL A 27 3.27 5.98 -3.41
C VAL A 27 3.35 5.18 -4.71
N HIS A 28 2.22 4.70 -5.24
CA HIS A 28 2.18 3.95 -6.49
C HIS A 28 2.38 4.81 -7.75
N MET A 29 2.20 6.12 -7.64
CA MET A 29 2.51 7.06 -8.71
C MET A 29 4.01 7.34 -8.83
N ILE A 30 4.82 7.00 -7.81
CA ILE A 30 6.27 7.14 -7.88
C ILE A 30 6.78 6.13 -8.92
N PRO A 31 7.36 6.58 -10.04
CA PRO A 31 7.87 5.66 -11.04
C PRO A 31 9.12 4.97 -10.51
N GLY A 32 9.17 3.65 -10.70
CA GLY A 32 10.30 2.83 -10.29
C GLY A 32 9.84 1.51 -9.70
N ASP A 33 10.70 0.50 -9.80
CA ASP A 33 10.43 -0.79 -9.20
C ASP A 33 10.91 -0.77 -7.74
N PRO A 34 10.02 -0.86 -6.75
CA PRO A 34 10.38 -0.76 -5.33
C PRO A 34 11.37 -1.86 -4.92
N VAL A 35 11.29 -3.05 -5.52
CA VAL A 35 12.22 -4.15 -5.22
C VAL A 35 13.61 -3.82 -5.75
N MET A 36 13.70 -3.23 -6.94
CA MET A 36 14.98 -2.79 -7.51
C MET A 36 15.55 -1.58 -6.77
N ILE A 37 14.70 -0.67 -6.28
CA ILE A 37 15.14 0.46 -5.44
C ILE A 37 15.70 -0.06 -4.11
N MET A 38 15.04 -1.04 -3.48
CA MET A 38 15.53 -1.67 -2.25
C MET A 38 16.85 -2.42 -2.44
N ALA A 39 17.05 -3.02 -3.61
CA ALA A 39 18.29 -3.72 -3.96
C ALA A 39 19.51 -2.79 -4.07
N GLY A 40 19.28 -1.52 -4.42
CA GLY A 40 20.32 -0.53 -4.66
C GLY A 40 21.29 -0.95 -5.78
N GLU A 41 22.54 -0.48 -5.68
CA GLU A 41 23.58 -0.68 -6.71
C GLU A 41 24.04 -2.13 -6.88
N ARG A 42 23.73 -3.01 -5.93
CA ARG A 42 24.11 -4.43 -6.04
C ARG A 42 23.30 -5.18 -7.09
N GLY A 43 22.13 -4.63 -7.45
CA GLY A 43 21.14 -5.33 -8.28
C GLY A 43 20.65 -6.62 -7.61
N ILE A 44 19.64 -7.26 -8.20
CA ILE A 44 19.24 -8.62 -7.81
C ILE A 44 19.05 -9.48 -9.05
N SER A 45 19.27 -10.78 -8.89
CA SER A 45 18.93 -11.77 -9.90
C SER A 45 17.41 -11.74 -10.18
N PRO A 46 16.96 -11.95 -11.44
CA PRO A 46 15.53 -11.99 -11.79
C PRO A 46 14.71 -12.97 -10.95
N GLU A 47 15.31 -14.09 -10.54
CA GLU A 47 14.65 -15.10 -9.72
C GLU A 47 14.34 -14.56 -8.32
N ARG A 48 15.31 -13.86 -7.71
CA ARG A 48 15.11 -13.21 -6.41
C ARG A 48 14.15 -12.03 -6.51
N HIS A 49 14.11 -11.36 -7.65
CA HIS A 49 13.15 -10.28 -7.92
C HIS A 49 11.71 -10.78 -7.91
N ALA A 50 11.41 -11.82 -8.68
CA ALA A 50 10.08 -12.42 -8.71
C ALA A 50 9.66 -12.97 -7.34
N GLN A 51 10.60 -13.57 -6.59
CA GLN A 51 10.34 -14.02 -5.22
C GLN A 51 9.98 -12.85 -4.30
N LEU A 52 10.73 -11.75 -4.35
CA LEU A 52 10.49 -10.58 -3.51
C LEU A 52 9.17 -9.90 -3.88
N LEU A 53 8.82 -9.81 -5.17
CA LEU A 53 7.51 -9.29 -5.58
C LEU A 53 6.36 -10.12 -4.98
N ALA A 54 6.46 -11.44 -5.01
CA ALA A 54 5.47 -12.34 -4.43
C ALA A 54 5.44 -12.29 -2.89
N GLU A 55 6.62 -12.26 -2.25
CA GLU A 55 6.76 -12.14 -0.78
C GLU A 55 6.15 -10.81 -0.27
N LEU A 56 6.37 -9.72 -1.00
CA LEU A 56 5.83 -8.39 -0.68
C LEU A 56 4.38 -8.20 -1.17
N GLY A 57 3.84 -9.14 -1.96
CA GLY A 57 2.51 -9.07 -2.54
C GLY A 57 2.34 -7.97 -3.59
N LEU A 58 3.45 -7.47 -4.15
CA LEU A 58 3.49 -6.43 -5.18
C LEU A 58 3.09 -6.96 -6.57
N ASP A 59 3.03 -8.28 -6.71
CA ASP A 59 2.50 -9.00 -7.87
C ASP A 59 0.95 -9.08 -7.89
N LYS A 60 0.29 -8.75 -6.78
CA LYS A 60 -1.17 -8.85 -6.62
C LYS A 60 -1.93 -7.66 -7.23
N PRO A 61 -3.24 -7.78 -7.49
CA PRO A 61 -4.06 -6.64 -7.90
C PRO A 61 -4.05 -5.48 -6.88
N MET A 62 -4.18 -4.23 -7.36
CA MET A 62 -4.12 -3.02 -6.53
C MET A 62 -5.05 -3.04 -5.31
N TRP A 63 -6.24 -3.63 -5.41
CA TRP A 63 -7.15 -3.73 -4.27
C TRP A 63 -6.61 -4.67 -3.17
N GLN A 64 -5.89 -5.74 -3.53
CA GLN A 64 -5.23 -6.61 -2.55
C GLN A 64 -4.04 -5.91 -1.92
N GLN A 65 -3.26 -5.17 -2.71
CA GLN A 65 -2.14 -4.36 -2.21
C GLN A 65 -2.63 -3.28 -1.24
N TYR A 66 -3.76 -2.64 -1.54
CA TYR A 66 -4.37 -1.66 -0.65
C TYR A 66 -4.86 -2.29 0.67
N LEU A 67 -5.45 -3.49 0.61
CA LEU A 67 -5.84 -4.22 1.82
C LEU A 67 -4.63 -4.72 2.65
N HIS A 68 -3.50 -5.00 2.01
CA HIS A 68 -2.24 -5.32 2.69
C HIS A 68 -1.58 -4.07 3.31
N TYR A 69 -1.84 -2.88 2.76
CA TYR A 69 -1.27 -1.61 3.21
C TYR A 69 -1.95 -1.04 4.47
N ILE A 70 -3.27 -1.24 4.59
CA ILE A 70 -4.06 -0.87 5.78
C ILE A 70 -3.80 -1.85 6.93
#